data_AF-A0A182TD32-F1
#
_entry.id   AF-A0A182TD32-F1
#
_cell.length_a   1.000
_cell.length_b   1.000
_cell.length_c   1.000
_cell.angle_alpha   90.00
_cell.angle_beta   90.00
_cell.angle_gamma   90.00
#
_symmetry.space_group_name_H-M   'P 1'
#
loop_
_entity.id
_entity.type
_entity.pdbx_description
1 polymer ?
#
loop_
_entity_poly.entity_id
_entity_poly.type
_entity_poly.pdbx_seq_one_letter_code
_entity_poly.pdbx_strand_id
1 'polypeptide(L)'
;MLDIFRGLKSLVKISHVNTDSPVFRLHYSITVIILMSFSLIVTTRQYVGNPIDCVHTKDIPADVLNTYCWIHSTFALKSLFLKEVGKDVPYPGVGNSAEATAADKKIYKYYQWVCE
;
A
#
# COMPACT_ATOMS: atom_id res chain seq x y z
N MET A 1 -4.40 -1.11 20.94
CA MET A 1 -3.25 -1.88 20.37
C MET A 1 -2.92 -3.14 21.17
N LEU A 2 -2.70 -3.06 22.49
CA LEU A 2 -2.40 -4.26 23.32
C LEU A 2 -3.49 -5.35 23.23
N ASP A 3 -4.77 -4.99 23.07
CA ASP A 3 -5.85 -5.97 22.87
C ASP A 3 -5.78 -6.73 21.54
N ILE A 4 -5.23 -6.12 20.48
CA ILE A 4 -5.06 -6.77 19.17
C ILE A 4 -3.94 -7.83 19.28
N PHE A 5 -2.81 -7.46 19.89
CA PHE A 5 -1.73 -8.41 20.18
C PHE A 5 -2.16 -9.49 21.19
N ARG A 6 -3.08 -9.18 22.10
CA ARG A 6 -3.67 -10.15 23.03
C ARG A 6 -4.60 -11.14 22.31
N GLY A 7 -5.36 -10.69 21.32
CA GLY A 7 -6.14 -11.55 20.41
C GLY A 7 -5.24 -12.47 19.57
N LEU A 8 -4.13 -11.94 19.05
CA LEU A 8 -3.14 -12.72 18.30
C LEU A 8 -2.47 -13.79 19.17
N LYS A 9 -2.22 -13.50 20.47
CA LYS A 9 -1.70 -14.48 21.44
C LYS A 9 -2.62 -15.68 21.65
N SER A 10 -3.95 -15.49 21.50
CA SER A 10 -4.91 -16.60 21.54
C SER A 10 -4.78 -17.55 20.35
N LEU A 11 -4.31 -17.06 19.19
CA LEU A 11 -4.02 -17.89 18.01
C LEU A 11 -2.72 -18.70 18.18
N VAL A 12 -1.87 -18.34 19.16
CA VAL A 12 -0.64 -19.06 19.55
C VAL A 12 -0.92 -20.18 20.55
N LYS A 13 -2.14 -20.73 20.58
CA LYS A 13 -2.40 -21.92 21.40
C LYS A 13 -1.70 -23.12 20.78
N ILE A 14 -0.49 -23.39 21.25
CA ILE A 14 0.28 -24.57 20.91
C ILE A 14 -0.52 -25.81 21.37
N SER A 15 -0.94 -26.66 20.42
CA SER A 15 -1.49 -27.98 20.73
C SER A 15 -0.42 -28.82 21.44
N HIS A 16 -0.83 -29.51 22.51
CA HIS A 16 0.04 -30.41 23.29
C HIS A 16 0.27 -31.75 22.57
N VAL A 17 -0.58 -32.11 21.61
CA VAL A 17 -0.41 -33.31 20.77
C VAL A 17 0.15 -32.87 19.42
N ASN A 18 1.35 -33.34 19.10
CA ASN A 18 2.08 -32.93 17.90
C ASN A 18 2.35 -34.13 16.99
N THR A 19 1.52 -34.28 15.96
CA THR A 19 1.63 -35.35 14.96
C THR A 19 2.50 -34.96 13.75
N ASP A 20 2.92 -33.69 13.65
CA ASP A 20 3.52 -33.11 12.43
C ASP A 20 4.99 -32.70 12.59
N SER A 21 5.69 -32.61 11.44
CA SER A 21 7.08 -32.13 11.34
C SER A 21 7.22 -30.66 11.78
N PRO A 22 8.31 -30.28 12.48
CA PRO A 22 8.53 -28.92 12.99
C PRO A 22 8.55 -27.85 11.89
N VAL A 23 8.95 -28.20 10.67
CA VAL A 23 8.97 -27.28 9.52
C VAL A 23 7.56 -26.87 9.11
N PHE A 24 6.63 -27.83 9.03
CA PHE A 24 5.23 -27.53 8.71
C PHE A 24 4.59 -26.69 9.81
N ARG A 25 4.91 -26.98 11.07
CA ARG A 25 4.45 -26.20 12.23
C ARG A 25 4.91 -24.75 12.22
N LEU A 26 6.17 -24.52 11.86
CA LEU A 26 6.68 -23.16 11.70
C LEU A 26 5.94 -22.43 10.57
N HIS A 27 5.64 -23.12 9.47
CA HIS A 27 4.95 -22.54 8.34
C HIS A 27 3.50 -22.16 8.67
N TYR A 28 2.64 -23.07 9.11
CA TYR A 28 1.22 -22.74 9.33
C TYR A 28 0.98 -21.86 10.57
N SER A 29 1.87 -21.88 11.56
CA SER A 29 1.69 -21.08 12.78
C SER A 29 2.39 -19.73 12.66
N ILE A 30 3.71 -19.71 12.46
CA ILE A 30 4.50 -18.49 12.57
C ILE A 30 4.28 -17.58 11.36
N THR A 31 4.30 -18.11 10.14
CA THR A 31 4.14 -17.25 8.94
C THR A 31 2.77 -16.60 8.88
N VAL A 32 1.72 -17.32 9.29
CA VAL A 32 0.35 -16.79 9.36
C VAL A 32 0.26 -15.67 10.39
N ILE A 33 0.84 -15.83 11.57
CA ILE A 33 0.87 -14.79 12.61
C ILE A 33 1.59 -13.53 12.10
N ILE A 34 2.74 -13.71 11.45
CA ILE A 34 3.53 -12.60 10.89
C ILE A 34 2.72 -11.84 9.83
N LEU A 35 2.17 -12.54 8.84
CA LEU A 35 1.36 -11.94 7.77
C LEU A 35 0.11 -11.23 8.33
N MET A 36 -0.56 -11.84 9.30
CA MET A 36 -1.75 -11.25 9.94
C MET A 36 -1.40 -10.01 10.76
N SER A 37 -0.26 -10.02 11.47
CA SER A 37 0.21 -8.85 12.19
C SER A 37 0.54 -7.68 11.25
N PHE A 38 1.23 -7.92 10.14
CA PHE A 38 1.54 -6.87 9.17
C PHE A 38 0.28 -6.34 8.50
N SER A 39 -0.68 -7.21 8.16
CA SER A 39 -1.99 -6.80 7.63
C SER A 39 -2.72 -5.86 8.59
N LEU A 40 -2.77 -6.21 9.89
CA LEU A 40 -3.39 -5.38 10.92
C LEU A 40 -2.69 -4.03 11.11
N ILE A 41 -1.35 -4.01 11.05
CA ILE A 41 -0.57 -2.77 11.17
C ILE A 41 -0.87 -1.84 10.00
N VAL A 42 -0.86 -2.34 8.77
CA VAL A 42 -1.12 -1.52 7.57
C VAL A 42 -2.57 -1.00 7.57
N THR A 43 -3.53 -1.78 8.08
CA THR A 43 -4.93 -1.34 8.21
C THR A 43 -5.16 -0.21 9.22
N THR A 44 -4.23 -0.01 10.14
CA THR A 44 -4.39 1.05 11.14
C THR A 44 -3.92 2.41 10.63
N ARG A 45 -4.86 3.18 10.05
CA ARG A 45 -4.69 4.59 9.61
C ARG A 45 -4.09 5.52 10.67
N GLN A 46 -4.32 5.24 11.95
CA GLN A 46 -3.81 6.03 13.08
C GLN A 46 -2.27 5.97 13.25
N TYR A 47 -1.58 4.98 12.66
CA TYR A 47 -0.12 4.84 12.75
C TYR A 47 0.60 5.19 11.45
N VAL A 48 -0.03 4.91 10.31
CA VAL A 48 0.58 5.08 8.97
C VAL A 48 0.22 6.44 8.35
N GLY A 49 -0.83 7.10 8.85
CA GLY A 49 -1.29 8.38 8.32
C GLY A 49 -2.23 8.21 7.13
N ASN A 50 -2.22 9.19 6.23
CA ASN A 50 -3.05 9.16 5.02
C ASN A 50 -2.38 8.33 3.91
N PRO A 51 -3.13 7.46 3.19
CA PRO A 51 -2.56 6.60 2.14
C PRO A 51 -1.99 7.36 0.94
N ILE A 52 -2.54 8.53 0.64
CA ILE A 52 -2.14 9.36 -0.48
C ILE A 52 -2.40 10.81 -0.15
N ASP A 53 -1.46 11.67 -0.55
CA ASP A 53 -1.58 13.12 -0.45
C ASP A 53 -1.34 13.74 -1.83
N CYS A 54 -2.36 14.42 -2.35
CA CYS A 54 -2.39 14.99 -3.69
C CYS A 54 -2.23 16.52 -3.60
N VAL A 55 -1.34 17.06 -4.44
CA VAL A 55 -1.17 18.51 -4.58
C VAL A 55 -2.43 19.12 -5.18
N HIS A 56 -3.05 20.06 -4.47
CA HIS A 56 -4.29 20.71 -4.88
C HIS A 56 -4.14 22.25 -4.94
N THR A 57 -4.97 22.89 -5.76
CA THR A 57 -5.19 24.34 -5.71
C THR A 57 -6.20 24.69 -4.60
N LYS A 58 -6.16 25.93 -4.11
CA LYS A 58 -6.91 26.38 -2.92
C LYS A 58 -8.44 26.23 -3.02
N ASP A 59 -8.96 25.93 -4.21
CA ASP A 59 -10.40 25.88 -4.49
C ASP A 59 -11.07 24.54 -4.14
N ILE A 60 -10.29 23.47 -3.87
CA ILE A 60 -10.83 22.13 -3.60
C ILE A 60 -10.31 21.62 -2.23
N PRO A 61 -11.18 21.06 -1.36
CA PRO A 61 -10.74 20.45 -0.11
C PRO A 61 -9.86 19.22 -0.36
N ALA A 62 -8.74 19.14 0.37
CA ALA A 62 -7.71 18.10 0.21
C ALA A 62 -8.28 16.66 0.32
N ASP A 63 -9.21 16.42 1.26
CA ASP A 63 -9.79 15.09 1.48
C ASP A 63 -10.55 14.55 0.27
N VAL A 64 -11.24 15.43 -0.45
CA VAL A 64 -12.00 15.04 -1.66
C VAL A 64 -11.04 14.68 -2.79
N LEU A 65 -9.98 15.48 -2.98
CA LEU A 65 -8.99 15.19 -4.01
C LEU A 65 -8.21 13.92 -3.69
N ASN A 66 -7.81 13.72 -2.43
CA ASN A 66 -7.11 12.51 -1.99
C ASN A 66 -7.98 11.26 -2.21
N THR A 67 -9.27 11.34 -1.90
CA THR A 67 -10.23 10.26 -2.17
C THR A 67 -10.38 10.00 -3.67
N TYR A 68 -10.44 11.04 -4.49
CA TYR A 68 -10.49 10.91 -5.94
C TYR A 68 -9.23 10.23 -6.49
N CYS A 69 -8.05 10.73 -6.12
CA CYS A 69 -6.76 10.15 -6.50
C CYS A 69 -6.66 8.67 -6.11
N TRP A 70 -7.15 8.32 -4.91
CA TRP A 70 -7.15 6.96 -4.41
C TRP A 70 -8.03 6.02 -5.23
N ILE A 71 -9.25 6.43 -5.58
CA ILE A 71 -10.21 5.60 -6.33
C ILE A 71 -9.81 5.51 -7.80
N HIS A 72 -9.48 6.64 -8.43
CA HIS A 72 -9.22 6.72 -9.86
C HIS A 72 -7.86 6.16 -10.30
N SER A 73 -7.04 5.68 -9.36
CA SER A 73 -5.70 5.15 -9.57
C SER A 73 -4.71 6.16 -10.15
N THR A 74 -3.44 5.98 -9.81
CA THR A 74 -2.36 6.87 -10.26
C THR A 74 -1.61 6.24 -11.43
N PHE A 75 -0.99 7.05 -12.28
CA PHE A 75 -0.15 6.58 -13.37
C PHE A 75 1.14 7.38 -13.45
N ALA A 76 2.20 6.75 -13.95
CA ALA A 76 3.45 7.42 -14.32
C ALA A 76 3.72 7.21 -15.81
N LEU A 77 4.38 8.18 -16.42
CA LEU A 77 4.74 8.15 -17.84
C LEU A 77 6.16 7.61 -18.02
N LYS A 78 6.33 6.51 -18.75
CA LYS A 78 7.65 5.87 -18.91
C LYS A 78 8.64 6.77 -19.65
N SER A 79 8.17 7.48 -20.67
CA SER A 79 8.95 8.43 -21.47
C SER A 79 9.53 9.61 -20.67
N LEU A 80 8.95 9.94 -19.51
CA LEU A 80 9.37 11.07 -18.68
C LEU A 80 10.36 10.69 -17.57
N PHE A 81 10.75 9.42 -17.43
CA PHE A 81 11.75 9.01 -16.43
C PHE A 81 13.18 9.42 -16.80
N LEU A 82 13.47 9.56 -18.09
CA LEU A 82 14.81 9.89 -18.60
C LEU A 82 15.03 11.39 -18.82
N LYS A 83 14.00 12.22 -18.57
CA LYS A 83 14.06 13.66 -18.79
C LYS A 83 14.67 14.40 -17.59
N GLU A 84 15.25 15.56 -17.83
CA GLU A 84 15.90 16.36 -16.79
C GLU A 84 14.86 16.98 -15.83
N VAL A 85 15.02 16.67 -14.54
CA VAL A 85 14.16 17.18 -13.48
C VAL A 85 14.43 18.67 -13.26
N GLY A 86 13.38 19.48 -13.19
CA GLY A 86 13.45 20.92 -12.94
C GLY A 86 13.51 21.78 -14.22
N LYS A 87 13.70 21.18 -15.39
CA LYS A 87 13.62 21.86 -16.69
C LYS A 87 12.48 21.31 -17.54
N ASP A 88 12.48 20.00 -17.79
CA ASP A 88 11.49 19.34 -18.67
C ASP A 88 10.37 18.65 -17.88
N VAL A 89 10.65 18.19 -16.67
CA VAL A 89 9.67 17.51 -15.80
C VAL A 89 9.79 17.97 -14.34
N PRO A 90 8.67 18.12 -13.61
CA PRO A 90 8.69 18.44 -12.19
C PRO A 90 9.21 17.29 -11.33
N TYR A 91 8.98 16.04 -11.74
CA TYR A 91 9.46 14.84 -11.08
C TYR A 91 9.57 13.69 -12.11
N PRO A 92 10.50 12.72 -11.95
CA PRO A 92 10.63 11.60 -12.89
C PRO A 92 9.29 10.86 -13.09
N GLY A 93 8.86 10.76 -14.34
CA GLY A 93 7.60 10.07 -14.70
C GLY A 93 6.31 10.86 -14.43
N VAL A 94 6.39 12.11 -13.96
CA VAL A 94 5.25 13.00 -13.73
C VAL A 94 5.24 14.10 -14.80
N GLY A 95 4.13 14.27 -15.50
CA GLY A 95 3.96 15.34 -16.47
C GLY A 95 2.62 15.29 -17.20
N ASN A 96 2.48 16.11 -18.24
CA ASN A 96 1.24 16.22 -18.98
C ASN A 96 0.92 14.91 -19.73
N SER A 97 -0.27 14.36 -19.46
CA SER A 97 -0.71 13.09 -20.03
C SER A 97 -1.53 13.21 -21.32
N ALA A 98 -1.72 14.44 -21.82
CA ALA A 98 -2.48 14.75 -23.04
C ALA A 98 -1.82 14.18 -24.31
N GLU A 99 -0.48 14.16 -24.35
CA GLU A 99 0.29 13.63 -25.49
C GLU A 99 0.72 12.17 -25.29
N ALA A 100 0.43 11.59 -24.11
CA ALA A 100 0.90 10.26 -23.77
C ALA A 100 -0.05 9.16 -24.28
N THR A 101 0.48 8.29 -25.14
CA THR A 101 -0.19 7.06 -25.60
C THR A 101 -0.45 6.09 -24.44
N ALA A 102 -1.51 5.28 -24.52
CA ALA A 102 -1.86 4.29 -23.50
C ALA A 102 -0.70 3.33 -23.14
N ALA A 103 0.19 3.01 -24.09
CA ALA A 103 1.36 2.17 -23.87
C ALA A 103 2.45 2.82 -22.99
N ASP A 104 2.48 4.15 -22.95
CA ASP A 104 3.45 4.93 -22.19
C ASP A 104 3.00 5.16 -20.73
N LYS A 105 1.69 5.01 -20.47
CA LYS A 105 1.10 5.13 -19.13
C LYS A 105 1.27 3.83 -18.35
N LYS A 106 2.07 3.86 -17.28
CA LYS A 106 2.16 2.77 -16.30
C LYS A 106 1.24 3.08 -15.13
N ILE A 107 0.20 2.27 -14.98
CA ILE A 107 -0.83 2.45 -13.94
C ILE A 107 -0.44 1.72 -12.66
N TYR A 108 -0.60 2.39 -11.50
CA TYR A 108 -0.37 1.83 -10.17
C TYR A 108 -1.70 1.73 -9.42
N LYS A 109 -2.13 0.48 -9.16
CA LYS A 109 -3.35 0.14 -8.38
C LYS A 109 -3.09 -0.85 -7.26
N TYR A 110 -1.85 -1.29 -7.07
CA TYR A 110 -1.52 -2.37 -6.14
C TYR A 110 -1.92 -2.05 -4.70
N TYR A 111 -1.85 -0.78 -4.31
CA TYR A 111 -2.21 -0.31 -2.97
C TYR A 111 -3.69 -0.53 -2.63
N GLN A 112 -4.58 -0.60 -3.62
CA GLN A 112 -6.00 -0.90 -3.39
C GLN A 112 -6.24 -2.37 -2.97
N TRP A 113 -5.28 -3.26 -3.27
CA TRP A 113 -5.38 -4.70 -3.00
C TRP A 113 -4.63 -5.12 -1.74
N VAL A 114 -3.86 -4.21 -1.15
CA VAL A 114 -3.21 -4.43 0.14
C VAL A 114 -4.20 -4.04 1.24
N CYS A 115 -4.22 -4.79 2.34
CA CYS A 115 -5.05 -4.43 3.50
C CYS A 115 -4.63 -3.05 4.01
N GLU A 116 -5.58 -2.13 4.06
CA GLU A 116 -5.45 -0.75 4.53
C GLU A 116 -6.62 -0.39 5.46
#